data_AF-A0A813J151-F1
#
_entry.id   AF-A0A813J151-F1
#
_cell.length_a   1.000
_cell.length_b   1.000
_cell.length_c   1.000
_cell.angle_alpha   90.00
_cell.angle_beta   90.00
_cell.angle_gamma   90.00
#
_symmetry.space_group_name_H-M   'P 1'
#
loop_
_entity.id
_entity.type
_entity.pdbx_description
1 polymer ?
#
loop_
_entity_poly.entity_id
_entity_poly.type
_entity_poly.pdbx_seq_one_letter_code
_entity_poly.pdbx_strand_id
1 'polypeptide(L)'
;MAVDSAISELRLLHANVFEDGLADTPGNLGFTADFRRRASELLRVLCDDGQGRLLYGFTPTRDLSRLPPTVPLASVESLFGFIDVLYSAFYHSLGGEARLGSVAPGEPPNLESTLRGLFLRSTLADPSAPPSPTNPWQSFPGFEAALQDAFSSSSGGLSAEREAELRRQLRGIANDAFEPAQGSLSWERSTIEGIFKRHENVMRDQWDRYIAMFQSAADDSVRNEGATATALSLLLHVKPSTGARPQGEEMMALLETFVDGQSRRVERVRTLSMRAAVWWLLSRLCQHSLRNPHAASAIEAFLGGPTVSSDAEGRAAAVFRQVLQAIDLWEAQSDLTYRHARLCDTFRNFSPAVATLVEYDAQWRKLPLPAGRSYEVVSGSGSASILFDGHVFERLLAVADEGIPNQVEGERAPKSSAVALLRHRSSGVLCLVMAVHLESGPPTKTAAVRMRSAQTQALLAGVAKLAALLRSQGERCAVFVGGDFNAIREECIAGNTPGSYDTPDAVQPGAPPCSPSSEPSPSSETLKQQDSRRAFQSSLGP
;
A
#
# COMPACT_ATOMS: atom_id res chain seq x y z
N MET A 1 -8.28 -38.08 14.85
CA MET A 1 -7.72 -38.05 16.22
C MET A 1 -6.23 -37.74 16.24
N ALA A 2 -5.32 -38.60 15.76
CA ALA A 2 -3.87 -38.29 15.79
C ALA A 2 -3.44 -37.13 14.85
N VAL A 3 -4.08 -37.05 13.67
CA VAL A 3 -3.87 -35.95 12.71
C VAL A 3 -4.34 -34.61 13.29
N ASP A 4 -5.52 -34.58 13.93
CA ASP A 4 -6.12 -33.35 14.45
C ASP A 4 -5.32 -32.75 15.62
N SER A 5 -4.78 -33.59 16.52
CA SER A 5 -3.95 -33.14 17.65
C SER A 5 -2.57 -32.65 17.21
N ALA A 6 -1.95 -33.29 16.21
CA ALA A 6 -0.66 -32.85 15.70
C ALA A 6 -0.77 -31.53 14.91
N ILE A 7 -1.90 -31.29 14.24
CA ILE A 7 -2.14 -30.08 13.44
C ILE A 7 -2.54 -28.89 14.32
N SER A 8 -3.29 -29.09 15.40
CA SER A 8 -3.76 -28.00 16.27
C SER A 8 -2.64 -27.19 16.93
N GLU A 9 -1.43 -27.73 16.98
CA GLU A 9 -0.25 -27.07 17.54
C GLU A 9 0.65 -26.41 16.47
N LEU A 10 0.36 -26.61 15.18
CA LEU A 10 1.16 -26.06 14.10
C LEU A 10 0.92 -24.56 13.95
N ARG A 11 1.99 -23.79 14.12
CA ARG A 11 2.00 -22.35 13.84
C ARG A 11 2.31 -22.12 12.37
N LEU A 12 1.33 -21.56 11.66
CA LEU A 12 1.44 -21.23 10.24
C LEU A 12 1.55 -19.72 10.07
N LEU A 13 2.50 -19.28 9.26
CA LEU A 13 2.65 -17.87 8.89
C LEU A 13 2.43 -17.70 7.38
N HIS A 14 1.79 -16.62 6.99
CA HIS A 14 1.80 -16.14 5.62
C HIS A 14 2.39 -14.72 5.62
N ALA A 15 3.30 -14.45 4.69
CA ALA A 15 3.90 -13.13 4.53
C ALA A 15 4.06 -12.74 3.05
N ASN A 16 3.61 -11.53 2.73
CA ASN A 16 3.95 -10.83 1.49
C ASN A 16 5.22 -10.01 1.75
N VAL A 17 6.29 -10.30 1.04
CA VAL A 17 7.63 -9.72 1.29
C VAL A 17 8.09 -8.96 0.04
N PHE A 18 7.56 -7.75 -0.15
CA PHE A 18 7.85 -6.90 -1.31
C PHE A 18 9.33 -6.48 -1.37
N GLU A 19 10.02 -6.53 -2.52
CA GLU A 19 11.36 -5.95 -2.75
C GLU A 19 11.29 -4.46 -3.08
N ASP A 20 10.32 -4.07 -3.89
CA ASP A 20 10.32 -2.81 -4.65
C ASP A 20 9.87 -1.56 -3.87
N GLY A 21 9.65 -1.68 -2.56
CA GLY A 21 9.08 -0.60 -1.76
C GLY A 21 7.59 -0.35 -2.07
N LEU A 22 6.83 -1.37 -2.50
CA LEU A 22 5.35 -1.31 -2.50
C LEU A 22 4.75 -1.03 -1.11
N ALA A 23 5.55 -1.18 -0.04
CA ALA A 23 5.23 -0.72 1.31
C ALA A 23 5.48 0.78 1.54
N ASP A 24 6.09 1.48 0.58
CA ASP A 24 6.37 2.92 0.57
C ASP A 24 5.20 3.71 0.00
N THR A 25 3.97 3.24 0.16
CA THR A 25 2.81 4.06 -0.15
C THR A 25 2.63 5.11 0.94
N PRO A 26 2.07 6.29 0.62
CA PRO A 26 1.82 7.32 1.61
C PRO A 26 1.08 6.78 2.85
N GLY A 27 0.06 5.95 2.65
CA GLY A 27 -0.74 5.36 3.73
C GLY A 27 -0.04 4.28 4.56
N ASN A 28 1.09 3.75 4.10
CA ASN A 28 1.85 2.67 4.78
C ASN A 28 3.11 3.17 5.50
N LEU A 29 3.36 4.49 5.50
CA LEU A 29 4.48 5.09 6.23
C LEU A 29 4.40 4.73 7.73
N GLY A 30 5.42 4.02 8.18
CA GLY A 30 5.50 3.39 9.50
C GLY A 30 6.00 4.34 10.59
N PHE A 31 5.23 5.39 10.89
CA PHE A 31 5.57 6.33 11.95
C PHE A 31 5.57 5.68 13.35
N THR A 32 6.37 6.22 14.27
CA THR A 32 6.36 5.76 15.68
C THR A 32 4.97 6.00 16.31
N ALA A 33 4.62 5.21 17.32
CA ALA A 33 3.32 5.35 17.99
C ALA A 33 3.16 6.73 18.64
N ASP A 34 4.23 7.26 19.25
CA ASP A 34 4.21 8.61 19.83
C ASP A 34 4.03 9.70 18.78
N PHE A 35 4.77 9.64 17.65
CA PHE A 35 4.61 10.60 16.57
C PHE A 35 3.18 10.58 16.02
N ARG A 36 2.63 9.39 15.74
CA ARG A 36 1.24 9.25 15.26
C ARG A 36 0.24 9.90 16.21
N ARG A 37 0.37 9.62 17.51
CA ARG A 37 -0.51 10.19 18.52
C ARG A 37 -0.43 11.72 18.53
N ARG A 38 0.78 12.30 18.65
CA ARG A 38 0.96 13.76 18.70
C ARG A 38 0.55 14.46 17.41
N ALA A 39 0.90 13.90 16.26
CA ALA A 39 0.53 14.45 14.96
C ALA A 39 -0.98 14.38 14.72
N SER A 40 -1.65 13.28 15.10
CA SER A 40 -3.11 13.17 15.00
C SER A 40 -3.84 14.09 15.99
N GLU A 41 -3.31 14.29 17.20
CA GLU A 41 -3.83 15.31 18.13
C GLU A 41 -3.77 16.71 17.52
N LEU A 42 -2.66 17.06 16.86
CA LEU A 42 -2.51 18.32 16.12
C LEU A 42 -3.50 18.42 14.96
N LEU A 43 -3.54 17.41 14.08
CA LEU A 43 -4.38 17.43 12.88
C LEU A 43 -5.87 17.55 13.21
N ARG A 44 -6.33 16.93 14.30
CA ARG A 44 -7.70 17.09 14.81
C ARG A 44 -8.06 18.54 15.15
N VAL A 45 -7.09 19.34 15.57
CA VAL A 45 -7.29 20.78 15.83
C VAL A 45 -7.19 21.57 14.53
N LEU A 46 -6.19 21.29 13.69
CA LEU A 46 -5.98 22.02 12.44
C LEU A 46 -7.08 21.77 11.39
N CYS A 47 -7.78 20.64 11.45
CA CYS A 47 -8.87 20.37 10.53
C CYS A 47 -10.13 21.20 10.84
N ASP A 48 -10.26 21.79 12.03
CA ASP A 48 -11.39 22.64 12.43
C ASP A 48 -11.01 24.12 12.30
N ASP A 49 -11.89 24.92 11.67
CA ASP A 49 -11.71 26.37 11.53
C ASP A 49 -12.00 27.17 12.82
N GLY A 50 -12.44 26.49 13.89
CA GLY A 50 -12.86 27.09 15.15
C GLY A 50 -14.36 27.40 15.21
N GLN A 51 -15.09 27.15 14.13
CA GLN A 51 -16.54 27.26 14.04
C GLN A 51 -17.21 25.88 13.86
N GLY A 52 -16.44 24.80 13.97
CA GLY A 52 -16.91 23.43 13.77
C GLY A 52 -16.96 23.01 12.29
N ARG A 53 -16.43 23.83 11.37
CA ARG A 53 -16.33 23.44 9.96
C ARG A 53 -15.02 22.70 9.75
N LEU A 54 -15.14 21.44 9.35
CA LEU A 54 -14.00 20.56 9.16
C LEU A 54 -13.47 20.61 7.72
N LEU A 55 -12.16 20.47 7.57
CA LEU A 55 -11.51 20.21 6.29
C LEU A 55 -11.54 18.70 6.00
N TYR A 56 -12.07 18.32 4.84
CA TYR A 56 -12.26 16.92 4.45
C TYR A 56 -11.34 16.53 3.30
N GLY A 57 -10.92 15.26 3.30
CA GLY A 57 -10.31 14.58 2.16
C GLY A 57 -11.03 13.26 1.88
N PHE A 58 -10.38 12.41 1.11
CA PHE A 58 -10.86 11.07 0.77
C PHE A 58 -10.04 9.98 1.46
N THR A 59 -10.67 8.89 1.87
CA THR A 59 -9.95 7.68 2.30
C THR A 59 -9.55 6.83 1.08
N PRO A 60 -8.45 6.06 1.13
CA PRO A 60 -8.11 5.10 0.10
C PRO A 60 -9.24 4.09 -0.13
N THR A 61 -9.45 3.70 -1.39
CA THR A 61 -10.36 2.62 -1.77
C THR A 61 -9.69 1.73 -2.82
N ARG A 62 -9.94 0.42 -2.75
CA ARG A 62 -9.54 -0.53 -3.80
C ARG A 62 -10.46 -0.44 -5.03
N ASP A 63 -11.68 0.05 -4.84
CA ASP A 63 -12.66 0.26 -5.90
C ASP A 63 -12.75 1.74 -6.25
N LEU A 64 -12.08 2.11 -7.35
CA LEU A 64 -12.10 3.44 -7.95
C LEU A 64 -13.14 3.56 -9.08
N SER A 65 -14.15 2.67 -9.14
CA SER A 65 -15.34 2.89 -9.97
C SER A 65 -16.35 3.82 -9.29
N ARG A 66 -16.18 4.07 -8.00
CA ARG A 66 -16.98 4.98 -7.19
C ARG A 66 -16.05 5.98 -6.52
N LEU A 67 -16.60 7.15 -6.19
CA LEU A 67 -15.88 8.12 -5.39
C LEU A 67 -15.47 7.47 -4.06
N PRO A 68 -14.23 7.67 -3.61
CA PRO A 68 -13.83 7.18 -2.31
C PRO A 68 -14.67 7.85 -1.20
N PRO A 69 -14.82 7.21 -0.02
CA PRO A 69 -15.47 7.83 1.12
C PRO A 69 -14.75 9.09 1.59
N THR A 70 -15.51 10.09 2.04
CA THR A 70 -14.95 11.31 2.61
C THR A 70 -14.65 11.15 4.10
N VAL A 71 -13.58 11.80 4.57
CA VAL A 71 -13.16 11.78 5.97
C VAL A 71 -12.56 13.13 6.35
N PRO A 72 -12.77 13.63 7.59
CA PRO A 72 -12.01 14.77 8.09
C PRO A 72 -10.50 14.48 8.04
N LEU A 73 -9.69 15.47 7.68
CA LEU A 73 -8.22 15.39 7.71
C LEU A 73 -7.67 15.55 9.14
N ALA A 74 -8.21 14.77 10.07
CA ALA A 74 -8.02 14.90 11.51
C ALA A 74 -6.93 13.98 12.09
N SER A 75 -6.29 13.15 11.26
CA SER A 75 -5.25 12.21 11.69
C SER A 75 -4.18 11.99 10.62
N VAL A 76 -3.03 11.45 11.02
CA VAL A 76 -1.95 11.06 10.09
C VAL A 76 -2.49 10.08 9.04
N GLU A 77 -3.28 9.10 9.46
CA GLU A 77 -3.90 8.10 8.58
C GLU A 77 -4.84 8.76 7.55
N SER A 78 -5.64 9.74 7.95
CA SER A 78 -6.52 10.47 7.02
C SER A 78 -5.75 11.38 6.04
N LEU A 79 -4.69 12.05 6.51
CA LEU A 79 -3.87 12.94 5.69
C LEU A 79 -3.11 12.15 4.62
N PHE A 80 -2.38 11.12 5.02
CA PHE A 80 -1.63 10.28 4.10
C PHE A 80 -2.53 9.37 3.28
N GLY A 81 -3.66 8.92 3.83
CA GLY A 81 -4.69 8.21 3.09
C GLY A 81 -5.27 9.06 1.95
N PHE A 82 -5.42 10.38 2.14
CA PHE A 82 -5.86 11.26 1.08
C PHE A 82 -4.83 11.39 -0.05
N ILE A 83 -3.54 11.51 0.30
CA ILE A 83 -2.45 11.45 -0.69
C ILE A 83 -2.41 10.09 -1.39
N ASP A 84 -2.72 9.01 -0.67
CA ASP A 84 -2.73 7.65 -1.19
C ASP A 84 -3.85 7.39 -2.24
N VAL A 85 -4.93 8.19 -2.24
CA VAL A 85 -5.92 8.18 -3.33
C VAL A 85 -5.27 8.58 -4.65
N LEU A 86 -4.45 9.63 -4.65
CA LEU A 86 -3.70 10.07 -5.83
C LEU A 86 -2.65 9.03 -6.22
N TYR A 87 -1.89 8.51 -5.23
CA TYR A 87 -0.90 7.46 -5.48
C TYR A 87 -1.54 6.21 -6.12
N SER A 88 -2.64 5.72 -5.56
CA SER A 88 -3.35 4.53 -6.05
C SER A 88 -3.91 4.73 -7.46
N ALA A 89 -4.42 5.93 -7.75
CA ALA A 89 -4.99 6.25 -9.06
C ALA A 89 -3.92 6.37 -10.17
N PHE A 90 -2.73 6.91 -9.88
CA PHE A 90 -1.77 7.30 -10.91
C PHE A 90 -0.36 6.71 -10.78
N TYR A 91 0.09 6.33 -9.59
CA TYR A 91 1.49 6.00 -9.36
C TYR A 91 1.71 4.53 -8.98
N HIS A 92 0.70 3.88 -8.41
CA HIS A 92 0.76 2.45 -8.10
C HIS A 92 1.00 1.59 -9.35
N SER A 93 0.39 1.93 -10.48
CA SER A 93 0.57 1.21 -11.75
C SER A 93 1.94 1.41 -12.38
N LEU A 94 2.67 2.46 -12.01
CA LEU A 94 4.04 2.74 -12.47
C LEU A 94 5.12 1.92 -11.73
N GLY A 95 4.73 1.11 -10.74
CA GLY A 95 5.61 0.21 -10.01
C GLY A 95 5.72 -1.19 -10.62
N GLY A 96 6.88 -1.82 -10.42
CA GLY A 96 7.14 -3.23 -10.68
C GLY A 96 7.21 -3.57 -12.18
N GLU A 97 6.06 -3.74 -12.83
CA GLU A 97 5.92 -4.29 -14.20
C GLU A 97 5.64 -3.24 -15.29
N ALA A 98 5.72 -1.95 -14.95
CA ALA A 98 5.57 -0.88 -15.93
C ALA A 98 6.74 -0.91 -16.94
N ARG A 99 6.51 -0.51 -18.18
CA ARG A 99 7.51 -0.50 -19.27
C ARG A 99 7.25 0.61 -20.27
N LEU A 100 8.29 0.96 -21.04
CA LEU A 100 8.18 1.88 -22.17
C LEU A 100 7.91 1.15 -23.48
N GLY A 101 6.93 1.63 -24.24
CA GLY A 101 6.56 1.14 -25.56
C GLY A 101 5.81 -0.20 -25.55
N SER A 102 5.72 -0.81 -26.72
CA SER A 102 4.92 -2.00 -27.00
C SER A 102 5.65 -3.33 -26.79
N VAL A 103 6.71 -3.35 -25.98
CA VAL A 103 7.46 -4.59 -25.63
C VAL A 103 6.51 -5.61 -25.01
N ALA A 104 6.76 -6.92 -25.06
CA ALA A 104 5.85 -7.93 -24.51
C ALA A 104 5.95 -8.05 -22.97
N PRO A 105 4.91 -8.54 -22.25
CA PRO A 105 5.01 -8.80 -20.80
C PRO A 105 6.08 -9.83 -20.47
N GLY A 106 6.92 -9.53 -19.47
CA GLY A 106 8.03 -10.40 -19.05
C GLY A 106 9.36 -10.13 -19.76
N GLU A 107 9.38 -9.24 -20.76
CA GLU A 107 10.60 -8.79 -21.41
C GLU A 107 11.11 -7.47 -20.79
N PRO A 108 12.41 -7.37 -20.48
CA PRO A 108 12.97 -6.16 -19.89
C PRO A 108 13.05 -4.97 -20.87
N PRO A 109 13.15 -3.73 -20.34
CA PRO A 109 13.26 -3.40 -18.93
C PRO A 109 11.88 -3.20 -18.31
N ASN A 110 11.71 -3.75 -17.11
CA ASN A 110 10.70 -3.27 -16.19
C ASN A 110 11.21 -1.92 -15.65
N LEU A 111 10.38 -0.89 -15.63
CA LEU A 111 10.72 0.40 -15.04
C LEU A 111 10.84 0.33 -13.51
N GLU A 112 10.53 -0.83 -12.93
CA GLU A 112 10.53 -1.12 -11.50
C GLU A 112 9.85 0.03 -10.74
N SER A 113 10.55 0.63 -9.78
CA SER A 113 10.07 1.78 -9.00
C SER A 113 10.58 3.12 -9.52
N THR A 114 11.20 3.18 -10.70
CA THR A 114 11.96 4.35 -11.16
C THR A 114 11.07 5.59 -11.33
N LEU A 115 10.01 5.51 -12.15
CA LEU A 115 9.08 6.63 -12.35
C LEU A 115 8.18 6.86 -11.14
N ARG A 116 7.83 5.78 -10.42
CA ARG A 116 7.10 5.85 -9.15
C ARG A 116 7.88 6.63 -8.08
N GLY A 117 9.21 6.47 -8.07
CA GLY A 117 10.14 7.17 -7.18
C GLY A 117 10.12 8.68 -7.37
N LEU A 118 9.77 9.20 -8.54
CA LEU A 118 9.59 10.64 -8.74
C LEU A 118 8.48 11.19 -7.84
N PHE A 119 7.38 10.46 -7.67
CA PHE A 119 6.30 10.87 -6.77
C PHE A 119 6.68 10.68 -5.31
N LEU A 120 7.24 9.52 -4.96
CA LEU A 120 7.50 9.15 -3.57
C LEU A 120 8.72 9.86 -2.96
N ARG A 121 9.77 10.09 -3.76
CA ARG A 121 11.13 10.41 -3.27
C ARG A 121 11.71 11.73 -3.79
N SER A 122 10.93 12.53 -4.51
CA SER A 122 11.31 13.94 -4.74
C SER A 122 11.35 14.69 -3.42
N THR A 123 12.35 15.54 -3.24
CA THR A 123 12.68 16.15 -1.94
C THR A 123 13.06 17.62 -2.07
N LEU A 124 13.43 18.28 -0.99
CA LEU A 124 13.97 19.64 -1.01
C LEU A 124 15.50 19.61 -1.09
N ALA A 125 16.08 20.68 -1.64
CA ALA A 125 17.53 20.86 -1.62
C ALA A 125 18.11 20.83 -0.19
N ASP A 126 17.39 21.43 0.75
CA ASP A 126 17.60 21.33 2.19
C ASP A 126 16.31 20.80 2.85
N PRO A 127 16.26 19.52 3.25
CA PRO A 127 15.12 18.93 3.95
C PRO A 127 14.80 19.56 5.30
N SER A 128 15.72 20.34 5.88
CA SER A 128 15.54 21.00 7.17
C SER A 128 14.83 22.35 7.08
N ALA A 129 14.68 22.90 5.87
CA ALA A 129 14.05 24.18 5.59
C ALA A 129 12.74 24.00 4.80
N PRO A 130 11.76 24.93 4.90
CA PRO A 130 10.58 24.92 4.05
C PRO A 130 10.93 25.21 2.58
N PRO A 131 10.03 24.87 1.62
CA PRO A 131 10.23 25.24 0.23
C PRO A 131 10.32 26.75 0.05
N SER A 132 11.28 27.20 -0.75
CA SER A 132 11.46 28.62 -1.10
C SER A 132 12.24 28.73 -2.40
N PRO A 133 12.33 29.92 -3.03
CA PRO A 133 13.20 30.10 -4.21
C PRO A 133 14.67 29.72 -3.96
N THR A 134 15.13 29.85 -2.71
CA THR A 134 16.48 29.46 -2.27
C THR A 134 16.58 28.02 -1.78
N ASN A 135 15.45 27.34 -1.58
CA ASN A 135 15.35 25.94 -1.21
C ASN A 135 14.32 25.24 -2.13
N PRO A 136 14.66 25.06 -3.43
CA PRO A 136 13.74 24.49 -4.40
C PRO A 136 13.56 22.99 -4.17
N TRP A 137 12.49 22.45 -4.76
CA TRP A 137 12.33 21.00 -4.85
C TRP A 137 13.34 20.41 -5.82
N GLN A 138 13.83 19.23 -5.51
CA GLN A 138 14.72 18.41 -6.29
C GLN A 138 14.01 17.13 -6.70
N SER A 139 14.24 16.72 -7.94
CA SER A 139 13.81 15.42 -8.44
C SER A 139 14.50 14.31 -7.63
N PHE A 140 13.89 13.13 -7.61
CA PHE A 140 14.35 11.95 -6.89
C PHE A 140 15.89 11.75 -6.96
N PRO A 141 16.66 12.01 -5.88
CA PRO A 141 18.12 11.95 -5.93
C PRO A 141 18.68 10.55 -6.24
N GLY A 142 17.93 9.50 -5.91
CA GLY A 142 18.27 8.11 -6.20
C GLY A 142 17.84 7.61 -7.58
N PHE A 143 17.39 8.50 -8.48
CA PHE A 143 16.86 8.11 -9.78
C PHE A 143 17.86 7.31 -10.64
N GLU A 144 19.14 7.72 -10.65
CA GLU A 144 20.17 7.00 -11.42
C GLU A 144 20.49 5.61 -10.85
N ALA A 145 20.46 5.45 -9.52
CA ALA A 145 20.61 4.14 -8.89
C ALA A 145 19.41 3.24 -9.21
N ALA A 146 18.18 3.77 -9.12
CA ALA A 146 16.97 3.04 -9.49
C ALA A 146 16.96 2.65 -10.98
N LEU A 147 17.44 3.54 -11.86
CA LEU A 147 17.67 3.19 -13.27
C LEU A 147 18.68 2.06 -13.38
N GLN A 148 19.82 2.14 -12.70
CA GLN A 148 20.82 1.08 -12.78
C GLN A 148 20.25 -0.27 -12.31
N ASP A 149 19.47 -0.29 -11.23
CA ASP A 149 18.84 -1.49 -10.71
C ASP A 149 17.85 -2.09 -11.73
N ALA A 150 16.96 -1.25 -12.29
CA ALA A 150 15.98 -1.64 -13.30
C ALA A 150 16.58 -2.29 -14.56
N PHE A 151 17.83 -1.96 -14.89
CA PHE A 151 18.57 -2.56 -16.01
C PHE A 151 19.54 -3.67 -15.58
N SER A 152 19.88 -3.78 -14.29
CA SER A 152 20.77 -4.84 -13.77
C SER A 152 20.02 -6.13 -13.47
N SER A 153 18.75 -6.03 -13.04
CA SER A 153 17.83 -7.15 -12.81
C SER A 153 17.31 -7.77 -14.10
N SER A 154 17.40 -7.05 -15.22
CA SER A 154 17.06 -7.55 -16.56
C SER A 154 18.13 -8.46 -17.15
N SER A 155 18.22 -9.69 -16.64
CA SER A 155 19.12 -10.71 -17.18
C SER A 155 18.71 -11.14 -18.60
N GLY A 156 19.34 -10.56 -19.63
CA GLY A 156 19.68 -11.29 -20.86
C GLY A 156 18.94 -11.00 -22.18
N GLY A 157 18.27 -9.85 -22.37
CA GLY A 157 17.45 -9.62 -23.58
C GLY A 157 17.75 -8.40 -24.45
N LEU A 158 18.42 -7.36 -23.93
CA LEU A 158 18.59 -6.08 -24.64
C LEU A 158 19.99 -5.90 -25.20
N SER A 159 20.09 -5.33 -26.40
CA SER A 159 21.38 -4.82 -26.89
C SER A 159 21.80 -3.59 -26.09
N ALA A 160 23.12 -3.36 -25.95
CA ALA A 160 23.66 -2.20 -25.26
C ALA A 160 23.13 -0.87 -25.84
N GLU A 161 22.93 -0.79 -27.16
CA GLU A 161 22.34 0.36 -27.84
C GLU A 161 20.89 0.61 -27.41
N ARG A 162 20.08 -0.46 -27.32
CA ARG A 162 18.68 -0.35 -26.91
C ARG A 162 18.55 0.03 -25.44
N GLU A 163 19.40 -0.52 -24.58
CA GLU A 163 19.48 -0.13 -23.17
C GLU A 163 19.85 1.34 -23.01
N ALA A 164 20.90 1.80 -23.71
CA ALA A 164 21.31 3.20 -23.67
C ALA A 164 20.20 4.15 -24.14
N GLU A 165 19.47 3.76 -25.18
CA GLU A 165 18.32 4.51 -25.68
C GLU A 165 17.19 4.59 -24.64
N LEU A 166 16.83 3.48 -24.02
CA LEU A 166 15.76 3.45 -23.01
C LEU A 166 16.14 4.26 -21.76
N ARG A 167 17.40 4.16 -21.30
CA ARG A 167 17.92 5.01 -20.22
C ARG A 167 17.82 6.50 -20.57
N ARG A 168 18.17 6.87 -21.81
CA ARG A 168 18.04 8.25 -22.31
C ARG A 168 16.59 8.73 -22.30
N GLN A 169 15.67 7.89 -22.78
CA GLN A 169 14.23 8.19 -22.79
C GLN A 169 13.70 8.38 -21.36
N LEU A 170 14.05 7.50 -20.42
CA LEU A 170 13.59 7.61 -19.03
C LEU A 170 14.12 8.86 -18.33
N ARG A 171 15.39 9.24 -18.57
CA ARG A 171 15.93 10.51 -18.09
C ARG A 171 15.19 11.70 -18.69
N GLY A 172 14.90 11.66 -19.99
CA GLY A 172 14.09 12.66 -20.67
C GLY A 172 12.72 12.81 -20.01
N ILE A 173 12.00 11.69 -19.82
CA ILE A 173 10.70 11.68 -19.15
C ILE A 173 10.79 12.25 -17.72
N ALA A 174 11.77 11.85 -16.92
CA ALA A 174 11.91 12.33 -15.56
C ALA A 174 12.21 13.84 -15.49
N ASN A 175 13.11 14.32 -16.34
CA ASN A 175 13.47 15.74 -16.43
C ASN A 175 12.30 16.57 -16.93
N ASP A 176 11.56 16.07 -17.92
CA ASP A 176 10.43 16.77 -18.51
C ASP A 176 9.21 16.75 -17.58
N ALA A 177 9.06 15.73 -16.74
CA ALA A 177 7.92 15.60 -15.83
C ALA A 177 8.07 16.49 -14.60
N PHE A 178 9.27 16.60 -14.03
CA PHE A 178 9.47 17.26 -12.74
C PHE A 178 9.58 18.78 -12.87
N GLU A 179 8.77 19.51 -12.09
CA GLU A 179 8.82 20.97 -11.97
C GLU A 179 9.35 21.39 -10.57
N PRO A 180 10.62 21.86 -10.48
CA PRO A 180 11.28 22.21 -9.21
C PRO A 180 10.60 23.31 -8.40
N ALA A 181 9.92 24.27 -9.03
CA ALA A 181 9.33 25.39 -8.31
C ALA A 181 8.21 24.95 -7.35
N GLN A 182 7.48 23.90 -7.72
CA GLN A 182 6.30 23.42 -6.99
C GLN A 182 6.48 21.98 -6.45
N GLY A 183 7.56 21.30 -6.82
CA GLY A 183 7.73 19.88 -6.50
C GLY A 183 6.64 19.03 -7.13
N SER A 184 6.21 19.41 -8.34
CA SER A 184 5.10 18.80 -9.06
C SER A 184 5.59 17.95 -10.23
N LEU A 185 4.75 17.01 -10.68
CA LEU A 185 4.97 16.10 -11.79
C LEU A 185 3.92 16.37 -12.85
N SER A 186 4.35 16.78 -14.03
CA SER A 186 3.51 17.06 -15.19
C SER A 186 3.67 15.95 -16.23
N TRP A 187 2.59 15.25 -16.49
CA TRP A 187 2.52 14.16 -17.44
C TRP A 187 1.73 14.62 -18.65
N GLU A 188 2.35 14.57 -19.83
CA GLU A 188 1.65 14.76 -21.09
C GLU A 188 1.01 13.44 -21.52
N ARG A 189 -0.17 13.51 -22.16
CA ARG A 189 -0.82 12.31 -22.71
C ARG A 189 0.11 11.54 -23.64
N SER A 190 0.88 12.21 -24.49
CA SER A 190 1.81 11.55 -25.41
C SER A 190 2.89 10.74 -24.69
N THR A 191 3.36 11.21 -23.53
CA THR A 191 4.29 10.48 -22.66
C THR A 191 3.62 9.25 -22.08
N ILE A 192 2.41 9.39 -21.53
CA ILE A 192 1.67 8.28 -20.91
C ILE A 192 1.22 7.24 -21.93
N GLU A 193 0.88 7.64 -23.15
CA GLU A 193 0.54 6.72 -24.25
C GLU A 193 1.69 5.73 -24.56
N GLY A 194 2.91 6.09 -24.19
CA GLY A 194 4.09 5.22 -24.26
C GLY A 194 4.36 4.35 -23.03
N ILE A 195 3.60 4.44 -21.94
CA ILE A 195 3.82 3.65 -20.72
C ILE A 195 2.79 2.52 -20.62
N PHE A 196 3.27 1.29 -20.57
CA PHE A 196 2.43 0.09 -20.53
C PHE A 196 2.70 -0.72 -19.28
N LYS A 197 1.69 -1.46 -18.82
CA LYS A 197 1.85 -2.50 -17.79
C LYS A 197 1.17 -3.76 -18.31
N ARG A 198 1.93 -4.85 -18.44
CA ARG A 198 1.47 -6.03 -19.20
C ARG A 198 0.97 -5.56 -20.57
N HIS A 199 -0.18 -6.02 -21.06
CA HIS A 199 -0.67 -5.73 -22.40
C HIS A 199 -1.53 -4.45 -22.53
N GLU A 200 -1.68 -3.68 -21.45
CA GLU A 200 -2.57 -2.51 -21.42
C GLU A 200 -1.81 -1.21 -21.13
N ASN A 201 -2.27 -0.12 -21.72
CA ASN A 201 -1.87 1.22 -21.29
C ASN A 201 -2.69 1.58 -20.05
N VAL A 202 -2.31 0.98 -18.93
CA VAL A 202 -3.04 1.09 -17.66
C VAL A 202 -3.13 2.55 -17.22
N MET A 203 -2.09 3.35 -17.41
CA MET A 203 -2.07 4.76 -17.02
C MET A 203 -3.08 5.60 -17.79
N ARG A 204 -3.14 5.48 -19.12
CA ARG A 204 -4.14 6.17 -19.93
C ARG A 204 -5.55 5.74 -19.55
N ASP A 205 -5.76 4.44 -19.39
CA ASP A 205 -7.08 3.92 -19.04
C ASP A 205 -7.49 4.31 -17.62
N GLN A 206 -6.52 4.53 -16.71
CA GLN A 206 -6.74 5.09 -15.37
C GLN A 206 -7.05 6.59 -15.43
N TRP A 207 -6.34 7.35 -16.27
CA TRP A 207 -6.66 8.76 -16.52
C TRP A 207 -8.09 8.90 -17.01
N ASP A 208 -8.41 8.23 -18.12
CA ASP A 208 -9.69 8.39 -18.78
C ASP A 208 -10.86 7.91 -17.88
N ARG A 209 -10.64 6.93 -16.98
CA ARG A 209 -11.67 6.46 -16.04
C ARG A 209 -11.75 7.25 -14.75
N TYR A 210 -10.63 7.37 -14.02
CA TYR A 210 -10.64 7.94 -12.67
C TYR A 210 -10.80 9.46 -12.71
N ILE A 211 -10.17 10.13 -13.67
CA ILE A 211 -10.36 11.58 -13.83
C ILE A 211 -11.81 11.87 -14.22
N ALA A 212 -12.37 11.11 -15.18
CA ALA A 212 -13.77 11.30 -15.57
C ALA A 212 -14.74 11.13 -14.38
N MET A 213 -14.51 10.15 -13.51
CA MET A 213 -15.27 9.99 -12.28
C MET A 213 -15.18 11.22 -11.38
N PHE A 214 -13.97 11.72 -11.08
CA PHE A 214 -13.80 12.90 -10.25
C PHE A 214 -14.32 14.19 -10.91
N GLN A 215 -14.21 14.31 -12.24
CA GLN A 215 -14.75 15.44 -13.01
C GLN A 215 -16.28 15.45 -12.97
N SER A 216 -16.93 14.30 -13.19
CA SER A 216 -18.39 14.18 -13.09
C SER A 216 -18.86 14.56 -11.69
N ALA A 217 -18.16 14.07 -10.65
CA ALA A 217 -18.46 14.42 -9.28
C ALA A 217 -18.24 15.91 -8.97
N ALA A 218 -17.20 16.52 -9.55
CA ALA A 218 -16.93 17.93 -9.41
C ALA A 218 -18.07 18.76 -10.05
N ASP A 219 -18.48 18.43 -11.27
CA ASP A 219 -19.59 19.07 -11.99
C ASP A 219 -20.91 19.00 -11.19
N ASP A 220 -21.18 17.87 -10.53
CA ASP A 220 -22.35 17.69 -9.65
C ASP A 220 -22.21 18.46 -8.33
N SER A 221 -20.99 18.51 -7.77
CA SER A 221 -20.70 19.15 -6.48
C SER A 221 -20.71 20.68 -6.51
N VAL A 222 -20.54 21.31 -7.67
CA VAL A 222 -20.71 22.77 -7.85
C VAL A 222 -22.10 23.23 -7.37
N ARG A 223 -23.06 22.31 -7.24
CA ARG A 223 -24.42 22.57 -6.79
C ARG A 223 -24.66 22.31 -5.29
N ASN A 224 -23.73 21.68 -4.58
CA ASN A 224 -23.91 21.23 -3.20
C ASN A 224 -22.70 21.53 -2.31
N GLU A 225 -22.91 22.30 -1.22
CA GLU A 225 -21.91 22.46 -0.16
C GLU A 225 -21.84 21.19 0.71
N GLY A 226 -20.64 20.75 1.09
CA GLY A 226 -20.48 19.60 1.99
C GLY A 226 -19.08 18.97 1.99
N ALA A 227 -18.96 17.85 2.72
CA ALA A 227 -17.70 17.11 2.86
C ALA A 227 -17.11 16.68 1.51
N THR A 228 -17.95 16.19 0.58
CA THR A 228 -17.52 15.75 -0.76
C THR A 228 -17.04 16.90 -1.63
N ALA A 229 -17.75 18.04 -1.65
CA ALA A 229 -17.31 19.22 -2.38
C ALA A 229 -15.97 19.74 -1.85
N THR A 230 -15.80 19.75 -0.52
CA THR A 230 -14.53 20.14 0.13
C THR A 230 -13.40 19.20 -0.29
N ALA A 231 -13.59 17.89 -0.18
CA ALA A 231 -12.60 16.89 -0.57
C ALA A 231 -12.25 16.96 -2.07
N LEU A 232 -13.24 17.15 -2.94
CA LEU A 232 -13.03 17.34 -4.39
C LEU A 232 -12.23 18.60 -4.68
N SER A 233 -12.52 19.72 -4.01
CA SER A 233 -11.80 20.98 -4.22
C SER A 233 -10.31 20.90 -3.85
N LEU A 234 -9.96 20.03 -2.89
CA LEU A 234 -8.56 19.76 -2.55
C LEU A 234 -7.92 18.73 -3.48
N LEU A 235 -8.71 17.79 -4.02
CA LEU A 235 -8.20 16.72 -4.87
C LEU A 235 -7.99 17.19 -6.30
N LEU A 236 -9.02 17.73 -6.96
CA LEU A 236 -9.05 17.92 -8.41
C LEU A 236 -9.36 19.38 -8.78
N HIS A 237 -8.57 19.92 -9.71
CA HIS A 237 -8.86 21.17 -10.39
C HIS A 237 -8.74 21.00 -11.91
N VAL A 238 -9.79 21.39 -12.65
CA VAL A 238 -9.88 21.20 -14.11
C VAL A 238 -9.60 22.52 -14.82
N LYS A 239 -8.64 22.53 -15.74
CA LYS A 239 -8.23 23.69 -16.54
C LYS A 239 -8.44 23.40 -18.03
N PRO A 240 -8.78 24.40 -18.86
CA PRO A 240 -8.68 24.26 -20.31
C PRO A 240 -7.22 24.13 -20.74
N SER A 241 -6.94 23.28 -21.72
CA SER A 241 -5.60 23.17 -22.30
C SER A 241 -5.30 24.38 -23.18
N THR A 242 -4.20 25.07 -22.91
CA THR A 242 -3.70 26.21 -23.69
C THR A 242 -2.48 25.86 -24.55
N GLY A 243 -2.11 24.56 -24.61
CA GLY A 243 -0.91 24.06 -25.28
C GLY A 243 0.40 24.34 -24.54
N ALA A 244 0.52 25.48 -23.85
CA ALA A 244 1.70 25.82 -23.05
C ALA A 244 1.75 25.05 -21.72
N ARG A 245 2.95 24.75 -21.23
CA ARG A 245 3.14 24.21 -19.88
C ARG A 245 3.02 25.34 -18.85
N PRO A 246 2.24 25.16 -17.77
CA PRO A 246 2.15 26.13 -16.69
C PRO A 246 3.44 26.09 -15.86
N GLN A 247 4.44 26.87 -16.25
CA GLN A 247 5.68 27.02 -15.51
C GLN A 247 5.49 28.04 -14.39
N GLY A 248 5.85 27.66 -13.17
CA GLY A 248 5.78 28.55 -12.00
C GLY A 248 4.37 28.86 -11.47
N GLU A 249 3.30 28.35 -12.09
CA GLU A 249 1.95 28.47 -11.54
C GLU A 249 1.78 27.60 -10.28
N GLU A 250 1.26 28.19 -9.21
CA GLU A 250 0.91 27.49 -7.98
C GLU A 250 -0.11 26.36 -8.25
N MET A 251 0.01 25.26 -7.51
CA MET A 251 -0.95 24.16 -7.55
C MET A 251 -2.22 24.52 -6.76
N MET A 252 -3.37 24.44 -7.43
CA MET A 252 -4.67 24.74 -6.80
C MET A 252 -5.30 23.53 -6.10
N ALA A 253 -4.87 22.32 -6.44
CA ALA A 253 -5.32 21.05 -5.88
C ALA A 253 -4.18 20.02 -5.95
N LEU A 254 -4.35 18.84 -5.35
CA LEU A 254 -3.38 17.75 -5.44
C LEU A 254 -3.18 17.25 -6.89
N LEU A 255 -4.24 17.33 -7.70
CA LEU A 255 -4.32 16.96 -9.10
C LEU A 255 -4.92 18.10 -9.91
N GLU A 256 -4.20 18.56 -10.93
CA GLU A 256 -4.72 19.43 -11.97
C GLU A 256 -4.81 18.68 -13.29
N THR A 257 -5.94 18.81 -13.97
CA THR A 257 -6.17 18.15 -15.27
C THR A 257 -6.42 19.19 -16.34
N PHE A 258 -5.69 19.11 -17.43
CA PHE A 258 -5.84 20.00 -18.58
C PHE A 258 -6.61 19.25 -19.65
N VAL A 259 -7.79 19.76 -19.99
CA VAL A 259 -8.69 19.11 -20.95
C VAL A 259 -8.77 19.90 -22.24
N ASP A 260 -8.85 19.19 -23.36
CA ASP A 260 -9.23 19.81 -24.63
C ASP A 260 -10.65 20.38 -24.52
N GLY A 261 -10.81 21.66 -24.87
CA GLY A 261 -12.08 22.37 -24.76
C GLY A 261 -13.20 21.78 -25.64
N GLN A 262 -12.86 21.08 -26.73
CA GLN A 262 -13.85 20.46 -27.61
C GLN A 262 -14.21 19.03 -27.18
N SER A 263 -13.21 18.17 -26.99
CA SER A 263 -13.43 16.75 -26.68
C SER A 263 -13.56 16.43 -25.19
N ARG A 264 -13.27 17.40 -24.30
CA ARG A 264 -13.07 17.19 -22.84
C ARG A 264 -12.04 16.11 -22.50
N ARG A 265 -11.24 15.69 -23.48
CA ARG A 265 -10.25 14.62 -23.33
C ARG A 265 -9.06 15.18 -22.53
N VAL A 266 -8.57 14.42 -21.55
CA VAL A 266 -7.45 14.85 -20.68
C VAL A 266 -6.11 14.86 -21.42
N GLU A 267 -5.60 16.02 -21.78
CA GLU A 267 -4.33 16.17 -22.51
C GLU A 267 -3.11 16.10 -21.61
N ARG A 268 -3.24 16.59 -20.38
CA ARG A 268 -2.16 16.64 -19.40
C ARG A 268 -2.71 16.51 -17.99
N VAL A 269 -1.89 15.91 -17.14
CA VAL A 269 -2.11 15.81 -15.70
C VAL A 269 -0.91 16.41 -14.97
N ARG A 270 -1.14 17.31 -14.02
CA ARG A 270 -0.11 17.83 -13.11
C ARG A 270 -0.48 17.43 -11.68
N THR A 271 0.45 16.85 -10.94
CA THR A 271 0.22 16.41 -9.56
C THR A 271 1.38 16.81 -8.66
N LEU A 272 1.11 17.06 -7.39
CA LEU A 272 2.20 17.24 -6.42
C LEU A 272 2.92 15.91 -6.17
N SER A 273 4.25 15.94 -5.96
CA SER A 273 4.96 14.81 -5.34
C SER A 273 4.46 14.58 -3.91
N MET A 274 4.76 13.43 -3.31
CA MET A 274 4.28 13.10 -1.96
C MET A 274 4.67 14.17 -0.93
N ARG A 275 5.96 14.56 -0.89
CA ARG A 275 6.44 15.58 0.06
C ARG A 275 5.84 16.96 -0.23
N ALA A 276 5.68 17.32 -1.50
CA ALA A 276 5.03 18.57 -1.88
C ALA A 276 3.52 18.58 -1.56
N ALA A 277 2.84 17.43 -1.66
CA ALA A 277 1.45 17.25 -1.26
C ALA A 277 1.29 17.40 0.26
N VAL A 278 2.20 16.84 1.06
CA VAL A 278 2.22 17.03 2.52
C VAL A 278 2.40 18.51 2.85
N TRP A 279 3.38 19.19 2.25
CA TRP A 279 3.57 20.64 2.42
C TRP A 279 2.28 21.41 2.12
N TRP A 280 1.72 21.18 0.93
CA TRP A 280 0.54 21.89 0.45
C TRP A 280 -0.69 21.65 1.36
N LEU A 281 -0.95 20.40 1.77
CA LEU A 281 -2.06 20.08 2.66
C LEU A 281 -1.89 20.69 4.05
N LEU A 282 -0.67 20.67 4.61
CA LEU A 282 -0.39 21.34 5.89
C LEU A 282 -0.60 22.85 5.81
N SER A 283 -0.21 23.47 4.69
CA SER A 283 -0.47 24.90 4.43
C SER A 283 -1.98 25.18 4.38
N ARG A 284 -2.78 24.34 3.71
CA ARG A 284 -4.25 24.47 3.69
C ARG A 284 -4.87 24.26 5.06
N LEU A 285 -4.42 23.29 5.84
CA LEU A 285 -4.86 23.05 7.22
C LEU A 285 -4.53 24.23 8.15
N CYS A 286 -3.31 24.77 8.05
CA CYS A 286 -2.90 25.93 8.84
C CYS A 286 -3.69 27.19 8.46
N GLN A 287 -3.97 27.37 7.16
CA GLN A 287 -4.81 28.46 6.66
C GLN A 287 -6.26 28.34 7.17
N HIS A 288 -6.83 27.13 7.08
CA HIS A 288 -8.19 26.81 7.53
C HIS A 288 -8.37 27.08 9.03
N SER A 289 -7.39 26.69 9.84
CA SER A 289 -7.41 26.82 11.30
C SER A 289 -6.93 28.16 11.85
N LEU A 290 -6.67 29.18 11.02
CA LEU A 290 -6.20 30.49 11.50
C LEU A 290 -7.14 31.13 12.54
N ARG A 291 -8.44 30.87 12.43
CA ARG A 291 -9.48 31.39 13.35
C ARG A 291 -9.74 30.48 14.55
N ASN A 292 -9.13 29.29 14.58
CA ASN A 292 -9.27 28.35 15.69
C ASN A 292 -8.36 28.79 16.86
N PRO A 293 -8.91 29.18 18.02
CA PRO A 293 -8.11 29.66 19.14
C PRO A 293 -7.18 28.60 19.73
N HIS A 294 -7.41 27.32 19.44
CA HIS A 294 -6.61 26.21 19.93
C HIS A 294 -5.46 25.82 19.00
N ALA A 295 -5.44 26.31 17.75
CA ALA A 295 -4.48 25.87 16.74
C ALA A 295 -3.02 26.21 17.11
N ALA A 296 -2.77 27.42 17.62
CA ALA A 296 -1.42 27.83 18.02
C ALA A 296 -0.86 26.93 19.13
N SER A 297 -1.65 26.71 20.19
CA SER A 297 -1.25 25.85 21.32
C SER A 297 -1.07 24.38 20.91
N ALA A 298 -1.88 23.88 19.98
CA ALA A 298 -1.70 22.53 19.45
C ALA A 298 -0.38 22.38 18.67
N ILE A 299 -0.01 23.40 17.89
CA ILE A 299 1.28 23.44 17.19
C ILE A 299 2.43 23.51 18.20
N GLU A 300 2.35 24.39 19.22
CA GLU A 300 3.37 24.48 20.29
C GLU A 300 3.58 23.13 20.99
N ALA A 301 2.49 22.44 21.34
CA ALA A 301 2.53 21.12 21.97
C ALA A 301 3.16 20.06 21.04
N PHE A 302 2.86 20.09 19.75
CA PHE A 302 3.45 19.18 18.78
C PHE A 302 4.96 19.41 18.60
N LEU A 303 5.38 20.68 18.53
CA LEU A 303 6.78 21.08 18.36
C LEU A 303 7.61 20.96 19.64
N GLY A 304 6.97 20.95 20.81
CA GLY A 304 7.66 20.95 22.10
C GLY A 304 8.30 22.30 22.47
N GLY A 305 7.75 23.42 21.98
CA GLY A 305 8.31 24.76 22.21
C GLY A 305 7.31 25.91 22.03
N PRO A 306 7.56 27.10 22.61
CA PRO A 306 6.54 28.15 22.80
C PRO A 306 6.43 29.17 21.67
N THR A 307 7.08 28.96 20.52
CA THR A 307 7.12 29.98 19.45
C THR A 307 6.49 29.44 18.18
N VAL A 308 5.29 29.93 17.87
CA VAL A 308 4.55 29.61 16.66
C VAL A 308 4.24 30.88 15.89
N SER A 309 4.40 30.85 14.57
CA SER A 309 4.12 32.01 13.73
C SER A 309 2.64 32.41 13.79
N SER A 310 2.37 33.70 13.61
CA SER A 310 1.01 34.23 13.52
C SER A 310 0.33 33.91 12.18
N ASP A 311 1.12 33.70 11.12
CA ASP A 311 0.62 33.40 9.78
C ASP A 311 0.61 31.89 9.49
N ALA A 312 -0.19 31.49 8.49
CA ALA A 312 -0.41 30.10 8.14
C ALA A 312 0.83 29.41 7.56
N GLU A 313 1.66 30.15 6.81
CA GLU A 313 2.83 29.61 6.13
C GLU A 313 3.93 29.27 7.14
N GLY A 314 4.21 30.18 8.08
CA GLY A 314 5.15 29.95 9.18
C GLY A 314 4.70 28.80 10.10
N ARG A 315 3.39 28.64 10.33
CA ARG A 315 2.83 27.48 11.04
C ARG A 315 3.07 26.18 10.27
N ALA A 316 2.76 26.17 8.97
CA ALA A 316 2.96 25.01 8.12
C ALA A 316 4.44 24.61 8.03
N ALA A 317 5.35 25.59 7.90
CA ALA A 317 6.80 25.37 7.86
C ALA A 317 7.32 24.64 9.11
N ALA A 318 6.84 25.02 10.29
CA ALA A 318 7.26 24.40 11.54
C ALA A 318 6.78 22.94 11.65
N VAL A 319 5.51 22.69 11.33
CA VAL A 319 4.92 21.34 11.36
C VAL A 319 5.56 20.44 10.29
N PHE A 320 5.70 20.97 9.07
CA PHE A 320 6.24 20.24 7.92
C PHE A 320 7.63 19.69 8.17
N ARG A 321 8.52 20.45 8.82
CA ARG A 321 9.87 20.00 9.18
C ARG A 321 9.86 18.72 10.03
N GLN A 322 8.99 18.65 11.05
CA GLN A 322 8.87 17.47 11.92
C GLN A 322 8.30 16.27 11.15
N VAL A 323 7.34 16.51 10.26
CA VAL A 323 6.77 15.46 9.41
C VAL A 323 7.80 14.93 8.42
N LEU A 324 8.59 15.79 7.77
CA LEU A 324 9.67 15.37 6.88
C LEU A 324 10.73 14.54 7.61
N GLN A 325 11.15 14.95 8.81
CA GLN A 325 12.09 14.16 9.61
C GLN A 325 11.55 12.77 9.92
N ALA A 326 10.24 12.64 10.18
CA ALA A 326 9.61 11.35 10.42
C ALA A 326 9.53 10.49 9.14
N ILE A 327 9.30 11.13 7.98
CA ILE A 327 9.35 10.46 6.67
C ILE A 327 10.77 9.99 6.36
N ASP A 328 11.78 10.87 6.50
CA ASP A 328 13.19 10.55 6.26
C ASP A 328 13.68 9.43 7.18
N LEU A 329 13.30 9.47 8.47
CA LEU A 329 13.62 8.41 9.41
C LEU A 329 13.02 7.08 8.97
N TRP A 330 11.77 7.09 8.50
CA TRP A 330 11.13 5.90 7.99
C TRP A 330 11.79 5.40 6.70
N GLU A 331 12.13 6.27 5.75
CA GLU A 331 12.81 5.90 4.50
C GLU A 331 14.20 5.31 4.76
N ALA A 332 14.96 5.90 5.69
CA ALA A 332 16.26 5.37 6.12
C ALA A 332 16.11 4.00 6.79
N GLN A 333 14.96 3.71 7.38
CA GLN A 333 14.63 2.43 8.00
C GLN A 333 13.87 1.50 7.05
N SER A 334 13.38 1.90 5.88
CA SER A 334 12.54 1.03 5.05
C SER A 334 13.33 0.19 4.04
N ASP A 335 14.66 0.14 4.18
CA ASP A 335 15.51 -0.65 3.31
C ASP A 335 15.21 -2.16 3.41
N LEU A 336 15.73 -2.92 2.44
CA LEU A 336 15.55 -4.37 2.41
C LEU A 336 16.08 -5.03 3.68
N THR A 337 17.20 -4.55 4.22
CA THR A 337 17.85 -5.09 5.43
C THR A 337 16.94 -5.01 6.65
N TYR A 338 16.30 -3.86 6.87
CA TYR A 338 15.41 -3.64 8.00
C TYR A 338 14.08 -4.38 7.82
N ARG A 339 13.50 -4.36 6.61
CA ARG A 339 12.32 -5.17 6.31
C ARG A 339 12.58 -6.65 6.60
N HIS A 340 13.77 -7.12 6.23
CA HIS A 340 14.24 -8.46 6.55
C HIS A 340 14.43 -8.68 8.06
N ALA A 341 15.03 -7.74 8.78
CA ALA A 341 15.16 -7.82 10.24
C ALA A 341 13.78 -7.93 10.93
N ARG A 342 12.79 -7.15 10.48
CA ARG A 342 11.41 -7.25 10.99
C ARG A 342 10.75 -8.59 10.69
N LEU A 343 11.00 -9.16 9.51
CA LEU A 343 10.57 -10.52 9.18
C LEU A 343 11.21 -11.51 10.15
N CYS A 344 12.53 -11.43 10.37
CA CYS A 344 13.24 -12.28 11.31
C CYS A 344 12.72 -12.16 12.76
N ASP A 345 12.42 -10.94 13.21
CA ASP A 345 11.83 -10.71 14.54
C ASP A 345 10.43 -11.31 14.65
N THR A 346 9.63 -11.20 13.59
CA THR A 346 8.31 -11.86 13.51
C THR A 346 8.46 -13.37 13.60
N PHE A 347 9.42 -13.95 12.88
CA PHE A 347 9.73 -15.38 12.95
C PHE A 347 10.23 -15.79 14.34
N ARG A 348 11.06 -14.99 15.00
CA ARG A 348 11.53 -15.25 16.37
C ARG A 348 10.36 -15.28 17.36
N ASN A 349 9.49 -14.28 17.30
CA ASN A 349 8.38 -14.12 18.24
C ASN A 349 7.25 -15.13 17.99
N PHE A 350 6.86 -15.33 16.73
CA PHE A 350 5.78 -16.24 16.37
C PHE A 350 6.25 -17.70 16.31
N SER A 351 7.51 -17.94 15.95
CA SER A 351 8.13 -19.27 15.79
C SER A 351 7.29 -20.21 14.89
N PRO A 352 7.02 -19.83 13.62
CA PRO A 352 6.23 -20.64 12.72
C PRO A 352 6.91 -21.97 12.41
N ALA A 353 6.14 -23.05 12.33
CA ALA A 353 6.62 -24.35 11.85
C ALA A 353 6.66 -24.39 10.31
N VAL A 354 5.74 -23.65 9.67
CA VAL A 354 5.68 -23.46 8.22
C VAL A 354 5.31 -22.00 7.93
N ALA A 355 5.96 -21.40 6.94
CA ALA A 355 5.65 -20.07 6.43
C ALA A 355 5.50 -20.08 4.90
N THR A 356 4.43 -19.48 4.38
CA THR A 356 4.28 -19.20 2.95
C THR A 356 4.72 -17.78 2.65
N LEU A 357 5.68 -17.63 1.75
CA LEU A 357 6.22 -16.35 1.32
C LEU A 357 5.84 -16.11 -0.13
N VAL A 358 5.38 -14.91 -0.44
CA VAL A 358 5.16 -14.44 -1.82
C VAL A 358 5.80 -13.08 -2.00
N GLU A 359 6.20 -12.79 -3.24
CA GLU A 359 7.13 -11.69 -3.53
C GLU A 359 8.54 -11.89 -2.96
N TYR A 360 8.87 -13.11 -2.54
CA TYR A 360 10.20 -13.51 -2.09
C TYR A 360 11.14 -13.75 -3.29
N ASP A 361 11.60 -12.68 -3.92
CA ASP A 361 12.48 -12.66 -5.10
C ASP A 361 13.95 -13.00 -4.80
N ALA A 362 14.82 -12.74 -5.79
CA ALA A 362 16.24 -13.02 -5.73
C ALA A 362 17.01 -12.18 -4.70
N GLN A 363 16.62 -10.94 -4.41
CA GLN A 363 17.29 -10.13 -3.40
C GLN A 363 16.96 -10.63 -2.00
N TRP A 364 15.69 -10.89 -1.72
CA TRP A 364 15.27 -11.50 -0.46
C TRP A 364 15.95 -12.86 -0.21
N ARG A 365 16.08 -13.69 -1.26
CA ARG A 365 16.76 -15.01 -1.17
C ARG A 365 18.27 -14.92 -0.88
N LYS A 366 18.92 -13.77 -1.10
CA LYS A 366 20.33 -13.56 -0.74
C LYS A 366 20.51 -13.29 0.76
N LEU A 367 19.44 -12.92 1.46
CA LEU A 367 19.49 -12.61 2.88
C LEU A 367 19.45 -13.90 3.71
N PRO A 368 20.06 -13.90 4.91
CA PRO A 368 20.10 -15.08 5.75
C PRO A 368 18.71 -15.43 6.28
N LEU A 369 18.35 -16.71 6.28
CA LEU A 369 17.08 -17.15 6.85
C LEU A 369 16.96 -16.78 8.34
N PRO A 370 15.74 -16.62 8.87
CA PRO A 370 15.53 -16.32 10.29
C PRO A 370 16.25 -17.30 11.20
N ALA A 371 17.07 -16.78 12.12
CA ALA A 371 17.82 -17.58 13.07
C ALA A 371 16.93 -18.22 14.16
N GLY A 372 17.42 -19.29 14.78
CA GLY A 372 16.79 -19.96 15.93
C GLY A 372 16.13 -21.30 15.63
N ARG A 373 15.86 -21.61 14.36
CA ARG A 373 15.41 -22.91 13.86
C ARG A 373 16.14 -23.25 12.58
N SER A 374 16.15 -24.54 12.20
CA SER A 374 16.76 -25.01 10.96
C SER A 374 15.76 -24.88 9.81
N TYR A 375 15.44 -23.64 9.43
CA TYR A 375 14.51 -23.40 8.33
C TYR A 375 15.09 -23.85 6.99
N GLU A 376 14.29 -24.60 6.24
CA GLU A 376 14.55 -25.01 4.87
C GLU A 376 13.59 -24.30 3.91
N VAL A 377 14.00 -24.12 2.65
CA VAL A 377 13.22 -23.39 1.63
C VAL A 377 12.84 -24.30 0.46
N VAL A 378 11.58 -24.23 0.06
CA VAL A 378 11.10 -24.75 -1.23
C VAL A 378 10.71 -23.57 -2.11
N SER A 379 11.48 -23.33 -3.17
CA SER A 379 11.15 -22.33 -4.20
C SER A 379 10.32 -22.97 -5.31
N GLY A 380 9.27 -22.27 -5.73
CA GLY A 380 8.43 -22.66 -6.86
C GLY A 380 8.58 -21.72 -8.06
N SER A 381 7.49 -21.47 -8.80
CA SER A 381 7.46 -20.48 -9.88
C SER A 381 7.45 -19.05 -9.34
N GLY A 382 8.16 -18.16 -10.06
CA GLY A 382 8.17 -16.73 -9.79
C GLY A 382 8.73 -16.38 -8.42
N SER A 383 7.94 -15.67 -7.61
CA SER A 383 8.35 -15.14 -6.30
C SER A 383 7.72 -15.86 -5.10
N ALA A 384 7.10 -17.02 -5.32
CA ALA A 384 6.52 -17.83 -4.25
C ALA A 384 7.58 -18.78 -3.65
N SER A 385 7.58 -18.93 -2.33
CA SER A 385 8.43 -19.87 -1.61
C SER A 385 7.76 -20.36 -0.33
N ILE A 386 8.12 -21.55 0.12
CA ILE A 386 7.68 -22.13 1.39
C ILE A 386 8.90 -22.30 2.27
N LEU A 387 8.86 -21.74 3.48
CA LEU A 387 9.83 -21.99 4.54
C LEU A 387 9.24 -22.98 5.53
N PHE A 388 10.02 -23.95 5.99
CA PHE A 388 9.58 -24.88 7.02
C PHE A 388 10.71 -25.26 7.96
N ASP A 389 10.38 -25.58 9.21
CA ASP A 389 11.37 -26.01 10.21
C ASP A 389 11.80 -27.46 9.95
N GLY A 390 13.04 -27.67 9.50
CA GLY A 390 13.61 -28.98 9.15
C GLY A 390 13.78 -29.93 10.33
N HIS A 391 13.72 -29.44 11.58
CA HIS A 391 13.65 -30.29 12.77
C HIS A 391 12.26 -30.84 13.04
N VAL A 392 11.22 -30.13 12.58
CA VAL A 392 9.81 -30.51 12.78
C VAL A 392 9.30 -31.31 11.58
N PHE A 393 9.74 -30.92 10.38
CA PHE A 393 9.30 -31.51 9.12
C PHE A 393 10.47 -32.06 8.30
N GLU A 394 10.18 -33.09 7.52
CA GLU A 394 10.98 -33.47 6.36
C GLU A 394 10.20 -33.20 5.08
N ARG A 395 10.88 -32.74 4.03
CA ARG A 395 10.28 -32.62 2.71
C ARG A 395 10.31 -33.98 1.99
N LEU A 396 9.16 -34.37 1.45
CA LEU A 396 9.05 -35.53 0.56
C LEU A 396 9.05 -35.05 -0.89
N LEU A 397 9.94 -35.61 -1.71
CA LEU A 397 10.04 -35.28 -3.14
C LEU A 397 9.15 -36.16 -4.02
N ALA A 398 8.81 -37.36 -3.53
CA ALA A 398 7.97 -38.31 -4.23
C ALA A 398 7.15 -39.13 -3.23
N VAL A 399 6.04 -39.69 -3.71
CA VAL A 399 5.30 -40.71 -2.99
C VAL A 399 5.03 -41.88 -3.93
N ALA A 400 5.54 -43.06 -3.57
CA ALA A 400 5.57 -44.27 -4.42
C ALA A 400 6.03 -43.98 -5.86
N ASP A 401 7.21 -43.37 -5.98
CA ASP A 401 7.90 -43.04 -7.25
C ASP A 401 7.24 -41.95 -8.11
N GLU A 402 6.07 -41.43 -7.73
CA GLU A 402 5.47 -40.25 -8.36
C GLU A 402 6.04 -38.96 -7.76
N GLY A 403 6.65 -38.12 -8.60
CA GLY A 403 7.23 -36.85 -8.20
C GLY A 403 6.18 -35.82 -7.80
N ILE A 404 6.43 -35.11 -6.70
CA ILE A 404 5.62 -33.96 -6.29
C ILE A 404 6.14 -32.71 -7.02
N PRO A 405 5.30 -32.03 -7.82
CA PRO A 405 5.72 -30.80 -8.49
C PRO A 405 5.96 -29.71 -7.44
N ASN A 406 6.93 -28.84 -7.69
CA ASN A 406 7.24 -27.72 -6.79
C ASN A 406 6.37 -26.49 -7.05
N GLN A 407 5.46 -26.55 -8.01
CA GLN A 407 4.59 -25.45 -8.45
C GLN A 407 3.29 -25.98 -9.06
N VAL A 408 2.31 -25.10 -9.24
CA VAL A 408 1.10 -25.41 -10.02
C VAL A 408 1.42 -25.23 -11.50
N GLU A 409 1.07 -26.22 -12.32
CA GLU A 409 1.35 -26.26 -13.76
C GLU A 409 0.12 -25.90 -14.60
N GLY A 410 0.36 -25.40 -15.83
CA GLY A 410 -0.67 -25.14 -16.84
C GLY A 410 -0.77 -23.66 -17.27
N GLU A 411 -1.46 -23.40 -18.38
CA GLU A 411 -1.63 -22.05 -18.96
C GLU A 411 -2.34 -21.06 -18.02
N ARG A 412 -3.13 -21.59 -17.08
CA ARG A 412 -3.88 -20.82 -16.09
C ARG A 412 -3.27 -20.96 -14.70
N ALA A 413 -1.99 -21.32 -14.59
CA ALA A 413 -1.32 -21.38 -13.29
C ALA A 413 -1.28 -19.99 -12.62
N PRO A 414 -1.24 -19.93 -11.27
CA PRO A 414 -0.92 -18.72 -10.52
C PRO A 414 0.30 -17.98 -11.07
N LYS A 415 0.31 -16.64 -10.94
CA LYS A 415 1.46 -15.80 -11.33
C LYS A 415 2.73 -16.27 -10.63
N SER A 416 2.63 -16.71 -9.37
CA SER A 416 3.69 -17.43 -8.68
C SER A 416 3.08 -18.49 -7.79
N SER A 417 3.73 -19.65 -7.69
CA SER A 417 3.27 -20.70 -6.79
C SER A 417 4.42 -21.58 -6.34
N ALA A 418 4.39 -22.02 -5.08
CA ALA A 418 5.27 -23.06 -4.57
C ALA A 418 4.44 -24.16 -3.94
N VAL A 419 4.89 -25.40 -4.06
CA VAL A 419 4.21 -26.60 -3.55
C VAL A 419 5.25 -27.45 -2.81
N ALA A 420 4.90 -27.90 -1.61
CA ALA A 420 5.73 -28.78 -0.81
C ALA A 420 4.86 -29.85 -0.13
N LEU A 421 5.28 -31.11 -0.23
CA LEU A 421 4.77 -32.18 0.63
C LEU A 421 5.73 -32.35 1.80
N LEU A 422 5.23 -32.14 3.01
CA LEU A 422 6.00 -32.23 4.24
C LEU A 422 5.48 -33.39 5.09
N ARG A 423 6.36 -34.13 5.75
CA ARG A 423 6.01 -35.10 6.78
C ARG A 423 6.45 -34.58 8.14
N HIS A 424 5.51 -34.50 9.07
CA HIS A 424 5.81 -34.18 10.46
C HIS A 424 6.61 -35.32 11.08
N ARG A 425 7.82 -35.05 11.55
CA ARG A 425 8.78 -36.10 11.93
C ARG A 425 8.32 -36.95 13.10
N SER A 426 7.66 -36.35 14.11
CA SER A 426 7.26 -37.08 15.32
C SER A 426 5.95 -37.86 15.19
N SER A 427 5.01 -37.40 14.35
CA SER A 427 3.69 -38.03 14.21
C SER A 427 3.50 -38.76 12.89
N GLY A 428 4.39 -38.58 11.91
CA GLY A 428 4.26 -39.11 10.56
C GLY A 428 3.17 -38.44 9.70
N VAL A 429 2.47 -37.43 10.24
CA VAL A 429 1.38 -36.75 9.53
C VAL A 429 1.90 -36.03 8.30
N LEU A 430 1.24 -36.22 7.16
CA LEU A 430 1.56 -35.51 5.93
C LEU A 430 0.87 -34.15 5.87
N CYS A 431 1.55 -33.16 5.31
CA CYS A 431 1.07 -31.81 5.11
C CYS A 431 1.42 -31.37 3.68
N LEU A 432 0.39 -31.14 2.85
CA LEU A 432 0.53 -30.53 1.54
C LEU A 432 0.42 -29.01 1.70
N VAL A 433 1.53 -28.31 1.51
CA VAL A 433 1.64 -26.85 1.67
C VAL A 433 1.75 -26.21 0.29
N MET A 434 1.00 -25.12 0.09
CA MET A 434 1.06 -24.32 -1.13
C MET A 434 1.15 -22.83 -0.79
N ALA A 435 2.13 -22.16 -1.41
CA ALA A 435 2.22 -20.70 -1.44
C ALA A 435 1.74 -20.21 -2.81
N VAL A 436 0.87 -19.19 -2.87
CA VAL A 436 0.35 -18.69 -4.16
C VAL A 436 0.31 -17.17 -4.24
N HIS A 437 0.62 -16.65 -5.42
CA HIS A 437 0.40 -15.25 -5.78
C HIS A 437 -0.42 -15.24 -7.07
N LEU A 438 -1.67 -14.77 -6.99
CA LEU A 438 -2.59 -14.72 -8.15
C LEU A 438 -2.47 -13.39 -8.91
N GLU A 439 -3.20 -13.30 -10.02
CA GLU A 439 -3.27 -12.12 -10.88
C GLU A 439 -3.68 -10.85 -10.11
N SER A 440 -2.79 -9.87 -10.11
CA SER A 440 -3.02 -8.57 -9.48
C SER A 440 -3.97 -7.70 -10.30
N GLY A 441 -4.85 -6.95 -9.63
CA GLY A 441 -5.69 -5.92 -10.26
C GLY A 441 -6.94 -5.64 -9.45
N PRO A 442 -7.54 -4.44 -9.57
CA PRO A 442 -8.75 -4.09 -8.83
C PRO A 442 -9.92 -5.01 -9.22
N PRO A 443 -10.91 -5.19 -8.33
CA PRO A 443 -12.09 -6.03 -8.61
C PRO A 443 -12.90 -5.54 -9.82
N THR A 444 -12.81 -4.26 -10.16
CA THR A 444 -13.45 -3.65 -11.33
C THR A 444 -12.84 -4.09 -12.67
N LYS A 445 -11.64 -4.69 -12.68
CA LYS A 445 -11.02 -5.21 -13.89
C LYS A 445 -11.48 -6.65 -14.14
N THR A 446 -12.62 -6.80 -14.82
CA THR A 446 -13.25 -8.10 -15.12
C THR A 446 -12.29 -9.15 -15.68
N ALA A 447 -11.35 -8.74 -16.55
CA ALA A 447 -10.34 -9.65 -17.10
C ALA A 447 -9.39 -10.21 -16.01
N ALA A 448 -8.92 -9.37 -15.09
CA ALA A 448 -8.07 -9.78 -13.98
C ALA A 448 -8.82 -10.70 -13.03
N VAL A 449 -10.09 -10.39 -12.72
CA VAL A 449 -10.91 -11.27 -11.87
C VAL A 449 -11.16 -12.63 -12.53
N ARG A 450 -11.48 -12.66 -13.82
CA ARG A 450 -11.62 -13.92 -14.58
C ARG A 450 -10.33 -14.74 -14.54
N MET A 451 -9.18 -14.09 -14.66
CA MET A 451 -7.89 -14.75 -14.55
C MET A 451 -7.65 -15.29 -13.14
N ARG A 452 -7.88 -14.51 -12.07
CA ARG A 452 -7.80 -15.01 -10.68
C ARG A 452 -8.70 -16.20 -10.43
N SER A 453 -9.93 -16.18 -10.95
CA SER A 453 -10.85 -17.31 -10.86
C SER A 453 -10.28 -18.55 -11.57
N ALA A 454 -9.78 -18.39 -12.79
CA ALA A 454 -9.15 -19.47 -13.54
C ALA A 454 -7.90 -20.03 -12.81
N GLN A 455 -7.08 -19.16 -12.22
CA GLN A 455 -5.91 -19.55 -11.43
C GLN A 455 -6.29 -20.25 -10.12
N THR A 456 -7.35 -19.80 -9.46
CA THR A 456 -7.89 -20.46 -8.27
C THR A 456 -8.41 -21.86 -8.61
N GLN A 457 -9.10 -22.01 -9.74
CA GLN A 457 -9.54 -23.33 -10.22
C GLN A 457 -8.35 -24.24 -10.54
N ALA A 458 -7.32 -23.72 -11.21
CA ALA A 458 -6.10 -24.47 -11.50
C ALA A 458 -5.37 -24.91 -10.21
N LEU A 459 -5.28 -24.01 -9.23
CA LEU A 459 -4.74 -24.28 -7.90
C LEU A 459 -5.52 -25.41 -7.21
N LEU A 460 -6.85 -25.29 -7.12
CA LEU A 460 -7.70 -26.29 -6.48
C LEU A 460 -7.67 -27.64 -7.22
N ALA A 461 -7.57 -27.65 -8.55
CA ALA A 461 -7.38 -28.86 -9.33
C ALA A 461 -6.03 -29.52 -9.03
N GLY A 462 -4.96 -28.73 -8.89
CA GLY A 462 -3.64 -29.19 -8.46
C GLY A 462 -3.66 -29.81 -7.05
N VAL A 463 -4.30 -29.12 -6.10
CA VAL A 463 -4.54 -29.64 -4.73
C VAL A 463 -5.28 -30.97 -4.79
N ALA A 464 -6.40 -31.02 -5.52
CA ALA A 464 -7.25 -32.20 -5.60
C ALA A 464 -6.52 -33.38 -6.23
N LYS A 465 -5.73 -33.16 -7.29
CA LYS A 465 -4.90 -34.18 -7.92
C LYS A 465 -3.89 -34.77 -6.94
N LEU A 466 -3.13 -33.92 -6.23
CA LEU A 466 -2.13 -34.37 -5.26
C LEU A 466 -2.77 -35.05 -4.05
N ALA A 467 -3.87 -34.52 -3.53
CA ALA A 467 -4.61 -35.15 -2.43
C ALA A 467 -5.22 -36.50 -2.83
N ALA A 468 -5.69 -36.64 -4.08
CA ALA A 468 -6.20 -37.90 -4.62
C ALA A 468 -5.08 -38.93 -4.79
N LEU A 469 -3.90 -38.52 -5.26
CA LEU A 469 -2.70 -39.35 -5.34
C LEU A 469 -2.29 -39.88 -3.96
N LEU A 470 -2.20 -39.01 -2.96
CA LEU A 470 -1.90 -39.42 -1.59
C LEU A 470 -2.95 -40.42 -1.07
N ARG A 471 -4.23 -40.14 -1.31
CA ARG A 471 -5.32 -41.01 -0.88
C ARG A 471 -5.30 -42.38 -1.57
N SER A 472 -4.99 -42.45 -2.87
CA SER A 472 -4.93 -43.72 -3.60
C SER A 472 -3.79 -44.61 -3.08
N GLN A 473 -2.77 -44.02 -2.47
CA GLN A 473 -1.66 -44.69 -1.81
C GLN A 473 -1.94 -44.98 -0.32
N GLY A 474 -3.17 -44.75 0.15
CA GLY A 474 -3.58 -45.01 1.54
C GLY A 474 -3.18 -43.92 2.53
N GLU A 475 -2.58 -42.83 2.06
CA GLU A 475 -2.11 -41.74 2.90
C GLU A 475 -3.22 -40.72 3.20
N ARG A 476 -3.08 -40.03 4.32
CA ARG A 476 -3.91 -38.87 4.69
C ARG A 476 -3.01 -37.66 4.91
N CYS A 477 -3.41 -36.51 4.37
CA CYS A 477 -2.67 -35.27 4.57
C CYS A 477 -3.58 -34.12 5.02
N ALA A 478 -2.98 -33.19 5.76
CA ALA A 478 -3.48 -31.84 5.93
C ALA A 478 -3.15 -31.02 4.69
N VAL A 479 -4.03 -30.09 4.29
CA VAL A 479 -3.75 -29.17 3.18
C VAL A 479 -3.71 -27.75 3.73
N PHE A 480 -2.61 -27.05 3.45
CA PHE A 480 -2.40 -25.66 3.80
C PHE A 480 -2.17 -24.85 2.52
N VAL A 481 -3.06 -23.90 2.26
CA VAL A 481 -2.91 -22.96 1.13
C VAL A 481 -2.84 -21.56 1.72
N GLY A 482 -1.71 -20.89 1.53
CA GLY A 482 -1.50 -19.51 1.94
C GLY A 482 -0.89 -18.70 0.81
N GLY A 483 -1.04 -17.38 0.83
CA GLY A 483 -0.58 -16.56 -0.28
C GLY A 483 -1.38 -15.29 -0.49
N ASP A 484 -0.93 -14.48 -1.44
CA ASP A 484 -1.66 -13.33 -1.93
C ASP A 484 -2.60 -13.74 -3.06
N PHE A 485 -3.89 -13.84 -2.73
CA PHE A 485 -4.92 -14.16 -3.71
C PHE A 485 -5.30 -12.97 -4.59
N ASN A 486 -4.86 -11.75 -4.27
CA ASN A 486 -5.23 -10.51 -4.96
C ASN A 486 -6.75 -10.34 -5.18
N ALA A 487 -7.55 -11.00 -4.34
CA ALA A 487 -8.99 -11.13 -4.49
C ALA A 487 -9.69 -10.58 -3.25
N ILE A 488 -10.86 -9.98 -3.44
CA ILE A 488 -11.79 -9.76 -2.33
C ILE A 488 -12.46 -11.09 -1.97
N ARG A 489 -12.96 -11.19 -0.74
CA ARG A 489 -13.53 -12.44 -0.19
C ARG A 489 -14.61 -13.03 -1.11
N GLU A 490 -15.43 -12.16 -1.69
CA GLU A 490 -16.57 -12.47 -2.53
C GLU A 490 -16.14 -13.17 -3.82
N GLU A 491 -15.01 -12.76 -4.42
CA GLU A 491 -14.46 -13.41 -5.62
C GLU A 491 -14.07 -14.87 -5.33
N CYS A 492 -13.60 -15.17 -4.13
CA CYS A 492 -13.19 -16.51 -3.71
C CYS A 492 -14.38 -17.42 -3.34
N ILE A 493 -15.50 -16.85 -2.87
CA ILE A 493 -16.66 -17.63 -2.39
C ILE A 493 -17.75 -17.77 -3.45
N ALA A 494 -18.11 -16.68 -4.13
CA ALA A 494 -19.26 -16.62 -5.04
C ALA A 494 -18.86 -16.62 -6.53
N GLY A 495 -17.57 -16.47 -6.82
CA GLY A 495 -17.12 -16.07 -8.15
C GLY A 495 -17.51 -14.62 -8.47
N ASN A 496 -17.26 -14.18 -9.70
CA ASN A 496 -17.57 -12.82 -10.15
C ASN A 496 -18.75 -12.86 -11.12
N THR A 497 -19.97 -12.96 -10.58
CA THR A 497 -21.18 -12.69 -11.36
C THR A 497 -21.46 -11.18 -11.33
N PRO A 498 -22.06 -10.57 -12.36
CA PRO A 498 -22.40 -9.14 -12.36
C PRO A 498 -23.15 -8.67 -11.10
N GLY A 499 -23.94 -9.54 -10.46
CA GLY A 499 -24.66 -9.24 -9.21
C GLY A 499 -23.86 -9.40 -7.91
N SER A 500 -22.58 -9.77 -7.97
CA SER A 500 -21.73 -9.96 -6.77
C SER A 500 -21.36 -8.63 -6.10
N TYR A 501 -21.58 -7.50 -6.79
CA TYR A 501 -21.37 -6.14 -6.27
C TYR A 501 -22.66 -5.47 -5.79
N ASP A 502 -23.80 -6.10 -6.03
CA ASP A 502 -25.14 -5.60 -5.66
C ASP A 502 -25.70 -6.31 -4.43
N THR A 503 -24.98 -7.30 -3.87
CA THR A 503 -25.38 -7.95 -2.62
C THR A 503 -25.21 -7.00 -1.44
N PRO A 504 -26.26 -6.74 -0.64
CA PRO A 504 -26.19 -5.82 0.52
C PRO A 504 -25.22 -6.28 1.61
N ASP A 505 -24.76 -7.54 1.56
CA ASP A 505 -23.75 -8.12 2.45
C ASP A 505 -22.31 -8.03 1.89
N ALA A 506 -22.08 -7.37 0.74
CA ALA A 506 -20.73 -7.07 0.27
C ALA A 506 -20.06 -6.19 1.32
N VAL A 507 -19.13 -6.78 2.07
CA VAL A 507 -18.51 -6.13 3.22
C VAL A 507 -17.69 -4.96 2.69
N GLN A 508 -18.16 -3.74 2.94
CA GLN A 508 -17.28 -2.58 2.86
C GLN A 508 -16.06 -2.88 3.71
N PRO A 509 -14.82 -2.66 3.22
CA PRO A 509 -13.62 -2.92 3.99
C PRO A 509 -13.78 -2.24 5.35
N GLY A 510 -14.02 -3.05 6.39
CA GLY A 510 -14.26 -2.52 7.71
C GLY A 510 -13.04 -1.70 8.09
N ALA A 511 -13.25 -0.45 8.49
CA ALA A 511 -12.24 0.27 9.22
C ALA A 511 -11.71 -0.67 10.32
N PRO A 512 -10.38 -0.74 10.55
CA PRO A 512 -9.86 -1.48 11.69
C PRO A 512 -10.68 -1.04 12.91
N PRO A 513 -11.14 -1.98 13.76
CA PRO A 513 -11.99 -1.61 14.89
C PRO A 513 -11.29 -0.48 15.63
N CYS A 514 -11.94 0.69 15.66
CA CYS A 514 -11.54 1.75 16.57
C CYS A 514 -11.38 1.06 17.92
N SER A 515 -10.17 1.16 18.49
CA SER A 515 -9.92 0.65 19.83
C SER A 515 -11.07 1.14 20.70
N PRO A 516 -11.73 0.26 21.48
CA PRO A 516 -12.82 0.69 22.34
C PRO A 516 -12.29 1.88 23.12
N SER A 517 -13.01 3.00 23.03
CA SER A 517 -12.78 4.17 23.86
C SER A 517 -12.53 3.65 25.26
N SER A 518 -11.33 3.88 25.78
CA SER A 518 -11.07 3.69 27.20
C SER A 518 -12.04 4.61 27.92
N GLU A 519 -13.19 4.08 28.31
CA GLU A 519 -14.02 4.71 29.31
C GLU A 519 -13.07 5.01 30.49
N PRO A 520 -13.09 6.24 31.01
CA PRO A 520 -12.27 6.56 32.16
C PRO A 520 -12.68 5.59 33.26
N SER A 521 -11.71 4.78 33.70
CA SER A 521 -11.86 4.01 34.92
C SER A 521 -12.33 4.97 36.01
N PRO A 522 -13.42 4.66 36.74
CA PRO A 522 -13.89 5.54 37.79
C PRO A 522 -12.74 5.73 38.78
N SER A 523 -12.39 7.00 38.98
CA SER A 523 -11.38 7.47 39.92
C SER A 523 -11.52 6.77 41.27
N SER A 524 -10.36 6.43 41.84
CA SER A 524 -10.10 5.77 43.12
C SER A 524 -10.57 6.54 44.37
N GLU A 525 -11.69 7.26 44.32
CA GLU A 525 -12.27 8.01 45.45
C GLU A 525 -13.56 7.41 46.04
N THR A 526 -14.14 6.35 45.48
CA THR A 526 -15.35 5.71 46.04
C THR A 526 -15.11 4.51 46.95
N LEU A 527 -13.85 4.22 47.30
CA LEU A 527 -13.46 3.15 48.24
C LEU A 527 -13.21 3.64 49.68
N LYS A 528 -13.79 4.79 50.06
CA LYS A 528 -13.78 5.31 51.44
C LYS A 528 -15.15 5.54 52.07
N GLN A 529 -16.25 5.05 51.47
CA GLN A 529 -17.60 5.17 52.04
C GLN A 529 -18.39 3.85 52.11
N GLN A 530 -17.70 2.71 52.21
CA GLN A 530 -18.35 1.41 52.50
C GLN A 530 -17.84 0.69 53.76
N ASP A 531 -17.12 1.40 54.63
CA ASP A 531 -16.65 0.90 55.94
C ASP A 531 -17.41 1.49 57.15
N SER A 532 -18.63 2.00 56.95
CA SER A 532 -19.42 2.61 58.05
C SER A 532 -20.82 2.02 58.21
N ARG A 533 -21.06 0.79 57.73
CA ARG A 533 -22.32 0.05 58.00
C ARG A 533 -22.07 -1.42 58.33
N ARG A 534 -21.27 -1.67 59.36
CA ARG A 534 -21.27 -2.94 60.11
C ARG A 534 -20.95 -2.71 61.58
N ALA A 535 -21.91 -2.08 62.25
CA ALA A 535 -22.10 -2.22 63.68
C ALA A 535 -23.60 -2.00 63.94
N PHE A 536 -24.34 -3.09 64.15
CA PHE A 536 -25.37 -3.26 65.19
C PHE A 536 -26.24 -4.49 64.87
N GLN A 537 -26.14 -5.49 65.77
CA GLN A 537 -27.17 -6.46 66.20
C GLN A 537 -27.69 -7.44 65.12
N SER A 538 -27.46 -8.76 65.16
CA SER A 538 -27.63 -9.75 66.24
C SER A 538 -28.95 -9.61 67.02
N SER A 539 -30.00 -10.29 66.57
CA SER A 539 -30.91 -11.04 67.46
C SER A 539 -32.05 -11.72 66.68
N LEU A 540 -32.10 -13.05 66.85
CA LEU A 540 -33.31 -13.89 66.95
C LEU A 540 -34.00 -14.34 65.64
N GLY A 541 -33.95 -15.67 65.42
CA GLY A 541 -34.90 -16.41 64.59
C GLY A 541 -36.28 -16.54 65.27
N PRO A 542 -37.12 -17.53 64.92
CA PRO A 542 -36.89 -18.71 64.09
C PRO A 542 -37.21 -18.55 62.60
#